data_AF-A0A6B2CTL0-F1
#
_entry.id   AF-A0A6B2CTL0-F1
#
_cell.length_a   1.000
_cell.length_b   1.000
_cell.length_c   1.000
_cell.angle_alpha   90.00
_cell.angle_beta   90.00
_cell.angle_gamma   90.00
#
_symmetry.space_group_name_H-M   'P 1'
#
loop_
_entity.id
_entity.type
_entity.pdbx_description
1 polymer ?
#
loop_
_entity_poly.entity_id
_entity_poly.type
_entity_poly.pdbx_seq_one_letter_code
_entity_poly.pdbx_strand_id
1 'polypeptide(L)'
;MESPRCSYCGAPLEVTPDSVVAVCRYCGRPNFLLGNPAEVLAVPSLPSSDVVKKAVERTRKDLNLRWRMSAINFTSPDLYYLPFYLVDARLNADYRATVVVTYTKTVYVRGQPRTETVTKVVKVAGRVSLSDVVAVLARRATWGLSADVLAKHFFDSAPEPKPLTDVAAQGTGTFLAAEITPERAKAKAVRSLIPRLLARVEEDAAVRAREAVGVLMATASVQDKTVDYEVARLEASRLTYLPLWVMTYLFNGSHYHYYVAGWDGKVVVAEEPALAEHRAASLLGAVAAGGALGGLGFALYHTDFFTSTVALTAGAVFSYLAAGGLLRSRRVEK
;
A
#
# COMPACT_ATOMS: atom_id res chain seq x y z
N MET A 1 37.29 -15.13 -0.21
CA MET A 1 36.77 -13.75 -0.35
C MET A 1 37.21 -13.03 0.91
N GLU A 2 38.17 -12.11 0.83
CA GLU A 2 38.66 -11.38 2.01
C GLU A 2 37.53 -10.51 2.57
N SER A 3 37.31 -10.60 3.88
CA SER A 3 36.36 -9.73 4.58
C SER A 3 36.90 -8.30 4.59
N PRO A 4 36.07 -7.28 4.28
CA PRO A 4 36.51 -5.90 4.32
C PRO A 4 36.96 -5.53 5.73
N ARG A 5 38.01 -4.72 5.85
CA ARG A 5 38.58 -4.29 7.12
C ARG A 5 38.15 -2.87 7.45
N CYS A 6 38.07 -2.58 8.75
CA CYS A 6 37.78 -1.24 9.24
C CYS A 6 38.88 -0.27 8.82
N SER A 7 38.49 0.83 8.18
CA SER A 7 39.39 1.91 7.76
C SER A 7 40.13 2.59 8.92
N TYR A 8 39.60 2.49 10.14
CA TYR A 8 40.17 3.13 11.32
C TYR A 8 41.04 2.19 12.17
N CYS A 9 40.51 1.03 12.57
CA CYS A 9 41.22 0.11 13.48
C CYS A 9 41.75 -1.16 12.81
N GLY A 10 41.51 -1.36 11.51
CA GLY A 10 41.97 -2.54 10.76
C GLY A 10 41.25 -3.85 11.09
N ALA A 11 40.30 -3.85 12.04
CA ALA A 11 39.55 -5.04 12.42
C ALA A 11 38.64 -5.56 11.29
N PRO A 12 38.40 -6.88 11.19
CA PRO A 12 37.48 -7.42 10.19
C PRO A 12 36.07 -6.90 10.43
N LEU A 13 35.40 -6.47 9.37
CA LEU A 13 34.01 -6.04 9.40
C LEU A 13 33.10 -7.22 9.06
N GLU A 14 32.06 -7.40 9.86
CA GLU A 14 30.96 -8.28 9.50
C GLU A 14 30.08 -7.55 8.48
N VAL A 15 30.14 -8.01 7.24
CA VAL A 15 29.35 -7.47 6.14
C VAL A 15 28.52 -8.59 5.56
N THR A 16 27.26 -8.29 5.27
CA THR A 16 26.47 -9.11 4.35
C THR A 16 26.65 -8.58 2.93
N PRO A 17 26.39 -9.37 1.88
CA PRO A 17 26.39 -8.86 0.50
C PRO A 17 25.48 -7.64 0.29
N ASP A 18 24.52 -7.45 1.20
CA ASP A 18 23.53 -6.38 1.19
C ASP A 18 23.90 -5.15 2.03
N SER A 19 25.06 -5.16 2.71
CA SER A 19 25.46 -4.07 3.62
C SER A 19 26.10 -2.90 2.86
N VAL A 20 25.54 -1.69 2.97
CA VAL A 20 26.17 -0.44 2.45
C VAL A 20 27.04 0.23 3.51
N VAL A 21 26.62 0.12 4.76
CA VAL A 21 27.34 0.63 5.92
C VAL A 21 27.60 -0.51 6.87
N ALA A 22 28.86 -0.66 7.26
CA ALA A 22 29.28 -1.61 8.28
C ALA A 22 29.84 -0.84 9.48
N VAL A 23 29.12 -0.85 10.59
CA VAL A 23 29.60 -0.29 11.85
C VAL A 23 30.58 -1.27 12.48
N CYS A 24 31.83 -0.84 12.69
CA CYS A 24 32.84 -1.70 13.30
C CYS A 24 32.48 -2.01 14.75
N ARG A 25 32.33 -3.29 15.11
CA ARG A 25 32.04 -3.73 16.49
C ARG A 25 33.14 -3.39 17.49
N TYR A 26 34.38 -3.21 17.02
CA TYR A 26 35.52 -2.96 17.89
C TYR A 26 35.69 -1.48 18.22
N CYS A 27 35.59 -0.60 17.22
CA CYS A 27 35.82 0.84 17.41
C CYS A 27 34.57 1.72 17.25
N GLY A 28 33.41 1.13 16.94
CA GLY A 28 32.13 1.83 16.79
C GLY A 28 32.01 2.71 15.54
N ARG A 29 33.03 2.75 14.68
CA ARG A 29 33.05 3.68 13.52
C ARG A 29 32.31 3.07 12.33
N PRO A 30 31.41 3.84 11.67
CA PRO A 30 30.79 3.39 10.44
C PRO A 30 31.80 3.37 9.29
N ASN A 31 31.82 2.27 8.54
CA ASN A 31 32.59 2.12 7.31
C ASN A 31 31.60 2.06 6.15
N PHE A 32 31.76 2.99 5.21
CA PHE A 32 30.92 3.08 4.02
C PHE A 32 31.55 2.24 2.92
N LEU A 33 30.85 1.19 2.52
CA LEU A 33 31.34 0.24 1.52
C LEU A 33 31.00 0.71 0.09
N LEU A 34 29.96 1.54 -0.06
CA LEU A 34 29.46 2.04 -1.34
C LEU A 34 29.01 3.50 -1.23
N GLY A 35 29.48 4.35 -2.15
CA GLY A 35 29.01 5.74 -2.34
C GLY A 35 29.66 6.78 -1.41
N ASN A 36 29.30 8.05 -1.64
CA ASN A 36 29.70 9.18 -0.80
C ASN A 36 28.71 9.36 0.36
N PRO A 37 29.11 9.17 1.63
CA PRO A 37 28.19 9.24 2.77
C PRO A 37 27.57 10.62 3.00
N ALA A 38 28.22 11.71 2.55
CA ALA A 38 27.71 13.07 2.69
C ALA A 38 26.50 13.36 1.78
N GLU A 39 26.32 12.56 0.73
CA GLU A 39 25.21 12.69 -0.21
C GLU A 39 24.00 11.82 0.18
N VAL A 40 24.13 11.02 1.25
CA VAL A 40 23.09 10.09 1.70
C VAL A 40 22.48 10.59 3.00
N LEU A 41 21.15 10.54 3.07
CA LEU A 41 20.37 10.95 4.22
C LEU A 41 19.76 9.73 4.92
N ALA A 42 19.52 9.85 6.22
CA ALA A 42 18.82 8.85 7.02
C ALA A 42 17.94 9.54 8.06
N VAL A 43 16.75 8.99 8.28
CA VAL A 43 15.86 9.45 9.35
C VAL A 43 16.30 8.77 10.66
N PRO A 44 16.52 9.51 11.76
CA PRO A 44 16.91 8.90 13.03
C PRO A 44 15.80 8.01 13.60
N SER A 45 16.19 6.95 14.30
CA SER A 45 15.27 6.01 14.94
C SER A 45 15.17 6.22 16.46
N LEU A 46 13.99 5.95 17.01
CA LEU A 46 13.75 5.72 18.42
C LEU A 46 14.52 4.48 18.92
N PRO A 47 14.88 4.43 20.21
CA PRO A 47 15.51 3.25 20.80
C PRO A 47 14.55 2.06 20.81
N SER A 48 15.12 0.85 20.77
CA SER A 48 14.35 -0.41 20.75
C SER A 48 13.33 -0.51 21.89
N SER A 49 13.66 -0.01 23.08
CA SER A 49 12.78 -0.02 24.24
C SER A 49 11.45 0.71 24.01
N ASP A 50 11.48 1.84 23.30
CA ASP A 50 10.28 2.65 23.08
C ASP A 50 9.42 2.07 21.98
N VAL A 51 10.05 1.48 20.95
CA VAL A 51 9.37 0.74 19.89
C VAL A 51 8.63 -0.48 20.45
N VAL A 52 9.27 -1.25 21.33
CA VAL A 52 8.64 -2.39 22.00
C VAL A 52 7.43 -1.93 22.83
N LYS A 53 7.56 -0.84 23.59
CA LYS A 53 6.43 -0.28 24.36
C LYS A 53 5.26 0.09 23.45
N LYS A 54 5.52 0.76 22.32
CA LYS A 54 4.48 1.18 21.37
C LYS A 54 3.78 -0.01 20.73
N ALA A 55 4.53 -1.03 20.35
CA ALA A 55 3.94 -2.22 19.77
C ALA A 55 3.10 -3.00 20.79
N VAL A 56 3.59 -3.15 22.03
CA VAL A 56 2.82 -3.72 23.15
C VAL A 56 1.55 -2.92 23.43
N GLU A 57 1.61 -1.59 23.40
CA GLU A 57 0.45 -0.72 23.57
C GLU A 57 -0.59 -0.92 22.46
N ARG A 58 -0.16 -1.05 21.19
CA ARG A 58 -1.04 -1.37 20.06
C ARG A 58 -1.70 -2.74 20.23
N THR A 59 -0.97 -3.76 20.66
CA THR A 59 -1.51 -5.11 20.91
C THR A 59 -2.54 -5.08 22.05
N ARG A 60 -2.31 -4.28 23.10
CA ARG A 60 -3.28 -4.10 24.21
C ARG A 60 -4.58 -3.40 23.79
N LYS A 61 -4.50 -2.49 22.81
CA LYS A 61 -5.69 -1.80 22.26
C LYS A 61 -6.51 -2.72 21.34
N ASP A 62 -5.89 -3.74 20.76
CA ASP A 62 -6.58 -4.67 19.89
C ASP A 62 -7.48 -5.63 20.68
N LEU A 63 -8.78 -5.62 20.39
CA LEU A 63 -9.74 -6.50 21.05
C LEU A 63 -9.40 -7.99 20.88
N ASN A 64 -8.87 -8.41 19.73
CA ASN A 64 -8.57 -9.81 19.43
C ASN A 64 -7.34 -10.32 20.18
N LEU A 65 -6.31 -9.47 20.29
CA LEU A 65 -5.02 -9.84 20.86
C LEU A 65 -4.94 -9.54 22.36
N ARG A 66 -5.69 -8.55 22.86
CA ARG A 66 -5.71 -8.14 24.28
C ARG A 66 -5.98 -9.31 25.22
N TRP A 67 -6.93 -10.18 24.89
CA TRP A 67 -7.29 -11.33 25.74
C TRP A 67 -6.30 -12.50 25.64
N ARG A 68 -5.38 -12.45 24.68
CA ARG A 68 -4.40 -13.52 24.41
C ARG A 68 -2.97 -13.06 24.66
N MET A 69 -2.81 -11.88 25.29
CA MET A 69 -1.51 -11.24 25.53
C MET A 69 -0.54 -12.12 26.33
N SER A 70 -1.05 -12.95 27.25
CA SER A 70 -0.23 -13.88 28.04
C SER A 70 0.42 -15.00 27.21
N ALA A 71 -0.11 -15.30 26.03
CA ALA A 71 0.41 -16.31 25.11
C ALA A 71 1.32 -15.71 24.02
N ILE A 72 1.50 -14.38 24.01
CA ILE A 72 2.31 -13.67 23.02
C ILE A 72 3.69 -13.41 23.62
N ASN A 73 4.71 -13.97 22.98
CA ASN A 73 6.11 -13.71 23.34
C ASN A 73 6.75 -12.80 22.30
N PHE A 74 7.14 -11.60 22.70
CA PHE A 74 7.85 -10.66 21.84
C PHE A 74 9.35 -10.96 21.85
N THR A 75 9.95 -11.08 20.67
CA THR A 75 11.40 -11.21 20.49
C THR A 75 12.04 -9.82 20.41
N SER A 76 13.37 -9.74 20.56
CA SER A 76 14.14 -8.52 20.29
C SER A 76 13.82 -7.98 18.88
N PRO A 77 13.51 -6.68 18.74
CA PRO A 77 13.19 -6.10 17.45
C PRO A 77 14.47 -5.84 16.65
N ASP A 78 14.41 -6.07 15.34
CA ASP A 78 15.51 -5.80 14.42
C ASP A 78 15.27 -4.48 13.70
N LEU A 79 16.27 -3.58 13.66
CA LEU A 79 16.19 -2.33 12.93
C LEU A 79 16.79 -2.46 11.53
N TYR A 80 15.98 -2.20 10.52
CA TYR A 80 16.38 -2.12 9.12
C TYR A 80 16.19 -0.72 8.58
N TYR A 81 17.23 -0.17 7.95
CA TYR A 81 17.13 1.08 7.21
C TYR A 81 16.87 0.77 5.73
N LEU A 82 15.69 1.17 5.26
CA LEU A 82 15.24 0.95 3.90
C LEU A 82 15.64 2.11 2.98
N PRO A 83 16.27 1.86 1.82
CA PRO A 83 16.71 2.93 0.91
C PRO A 83 15.56 3.40 -0.01
N PHE A 84 15.26 4.70 0.00
CA PHE A 84 14.25 5.32 -0.86
C PHE A 84 14.83 6.47 -1.68
N TYR A 85 14.32 6.63 -2.90
CA TYR A 85 14.40 7.87 -3.66
C TYR A 85 13.05 8.57 -3.62
N LEU A 86 13.03 9.85 -3.28
CA LEU A 86 11.85 10.69 -3.38
C LEU A 86 11.89 11.35 -4.76
N VAL A 87 10.98 10.96 -5.65
CA VAL A 87 10.94 11.46 -7.02
C VAL A 87 9.82 12.49 -7.15
N ASP A 88 10.18 13.74 -7.36
CA ASP A 88 9.25 14.80 -7.74
C ASP A 88 8.97 14.69 -9.25
N ALA A 89 7.71 14.41 -9.59
CA ALA A 89 7.28 14.21 -10.94
C ALA A 89 6.06 15.08 -11.27
N ARG A 90 6.14 15.78 -12.40
CA ARG A 90 5.03 16.52 -12.99
C ARG A 90 4.71 15.96 -14.36
N LEU A 91 3.49 15.46 -14.52
CA LEU A 91 2.95 14.92 -15.76
C LEU A 91 1.87 15.85 -16.29
N ASN A 92 1.92 16.19 -17.56
CA ASN A 92 0.81 16.84 -18.25
C ASN A 92 0.19 15.84 -19.22
N ALA A 93 -1.13 15.81 -19.31
CA ALA A 93 -1.85 14.99 -20.25
C ALA A 93 -2.88 15.82 -21.00
N ASP A 94 -2.82 15.74 -22.33
CA ASP A 94 -3.89 16.16 -23.22
C ASP A 94 -4.74 14.95 -23.56
N TYR A 95 -6.06 15.11 -23.50
CA TYR A 95 -6.96 14.00 -23.73
C TYR A 95 -8.15 14.37 -24.60
N ARG A 96 -8.65 13.36 -25.31
CA ARG A 96 -9.94 13.38 -26.00
C ARG A 96 -10.72 12.15 -25.55
N ALA A 97 -11.94 12.34 -25.08
CA ALA A 97 -12.77 11.26 -24.57
C ALA A 97 -14.20 11.32 -25.10
N THR A 98 -14.78 10.15 -25.34
CA THR A 98 -16.20 9.98 -25.62
C THR A 98 -16.86 9.47 -24.36
N VAL A 99 -17.73 10.30 -23.78
CA VAL A 99 -18.39 10.04 -22.49
C VAL A 99 -19.88 9.88 -22.74
N VAL A 100 -20.44 8.81 -22.18
CA VAL A 100 -21.88 8.57 -22.17
C VAL A 100 -22.43 9.09 -20.85
N VAL A 101 -23.34 10.06 -20.96
CA VAL A 101 -24.00 10.70 -19.83
C VAL A 101 -25.45 10.25 -19.80
N THR A 102 -25.84 9.62 -18.70
CA THR A 102 -27.19 9.12 -18.48
C THR A 102 -27.84 9.91 -17.35
N TYR A 103 -28.99 10.52 -17.62
CA TYR A 103 -29.75 11.27 -16.62
C TYR A 103 -31.25 11.03 -16.78
N THR A 104 -31.99 11.19 -15.68
CA THR A 104 -33.45 11.10 -15.68
C THR A 104 -34.05 12.47 -15.92
N LYS A 105 -35.05 12.55 -16.79
CA LYS A 105 -35.83 13.75 -17.05
C LYS A 105 -37.31 13.44 -16.84
N THR A 106 -38.01 14.30 -16.10
CA THR A 106 -39.47 14.21 -15.99
C THR A 106 -40.10 14.85 -17.21
N VAL A 107 -40.86 14.08 -17.97
CA VAL A 107 -41.59 14.51 -19.17
C VAL A 107 -43.08 14.35 -18.92
N TYR A 108 -43.88 15.37 -19.24
CA TYR A 108 -45.34 15.28 -19.14
C TYR A 108 -45.91 14.67 -20.42
N VAL A 109 -46.46 13.47 -20.33
CA VAL A 109 -47.15 12.82 -21.44
C VAL A 109 -48.63 12.78 -21.09
N ARG A 110 -49.48 13.46 -21.86
CA ARG A 110 -50.93 13.57 -21.60
C ARG A 110 -51.28 14.07 -20.18
N GLY A 111 -50.52 15.03 -19.65
CA GLY A 111 -50.76 15.65 -18.34
C GLY A 111 -50.29 14.86 -17.13
N GLN A 112 -49.74 13.65 -17.30
CA GLN A 112 -49.13 12.87 -16.21
C GLN A 112 -47.60 12.95 -16.27
N PRO A 113 -46.91 13.16 -15.12
CA PRO A 113 -45.46 13.17 -15.08
C PRO A 113 -44.92 11.75 -15.26
N ARG A 114 -44.05 11.56 -16.25
CA ARG A 114 -43.35 10.30 -16.50
C ARG A 114 -41.84 10.54 -16.42
N THR A 115 -41.12 9.69 -15.70
CA THR A 115 -39.66 9.71 -15.68
C THR A 115 -39.12 8.97 -16.89
N GLU A 116 -38.26 9.62 -17.66
CA GLU A 116 -37.60 9.07 -18.83
C GLU A 116 -36.08 9.13 -18.63
N THR A 117 -35.41 8.00 -18.87
CA THR A 117 -33.95 7.93 -18.82
C THR A 117 -33.40 8.33 -20.18
N VAL A 118 -32.68 9.45 -20.20
CA VAL A 118 -32.06 9.98 -21.41
C VAL A 118 -30.56 9.70 -21.37
N THR A 119 -30.07 9.12 -22.45
CA THR A 119 -28.63 8.85 -22.65
C THR A 119 -28.11 9.79 -23.74
N LYS A 120 -27.07 10.56 -23.43
CA LYS A 120 -26.38 11.43 -24.39
C LYS A 120 -24.91 11.06 -24.50
N VAL A 121 -24.42 10.97 -25.72
CA VAL A 121 -23.00 10.79 -26.01
C VAL A 121 -22.38 12.17 -26.23
N VAL A 122 -21.35 12.49 -25.46
CA VAL A 122 -20.64 13.77 -25.55
C VAL A 122 -19.16 13.51 -25.78
N LYS A 123 -18.58 14.24 -26.74
CA LYS A 123 -17.14 14.26 -26.95
C LYS A 123 -16.55 15.44 -26.19
N VAL A 124 -15.59 15.17 -25.33
CA VAL A 124 -14.91 16.17 -24.51
C VAL A 124 -13.42 16.11 -24.77
N ALA A 125 -12.77 17.26 -24.66
CA ALA A 125 -11.32 17.39 -24.69
C ALA A 125 -10.88 18.27 -23.53
N GLY A 126 -9.68 18.02 -23.02
CA GLY A 126 -9.14 18.76 -21.90
C GLY A 126 -7.65 18.51 -21.71
N ARG A 127 -7.08 19.29 -20.79
CA ARG A 127 -5.69 19.17 -20.34
C ARG A 127 -5.69 19.01 -18.83
N VAL A 128 -4.96 18.02 -18.34
CA VAL A 128 -4.80 17.72 -16.92
C VAL A 128 -3.32 17.74 -16.58
N SER A 129 -2.97 18.36 -15.45
CA SER A 129 -1.63 18.30 -14.87
C SER A 129 -1.70 17.52 -13.55
N LEU A 130 -0.80 16.57 -13.35
CA LEU A 130 -0.60 15.85 -12.10
C LEU A 130 0.82 16.12 -11.60
N SER A 131 0.95 16.69 -10.42
CA SER A 131 2.22 16.87 -9.71
C SER A 131 2.16 16.10 -8.40
N ASP A 132 3.08 15.17 -8.20
CA ASP A 132 3.13 14.32 -7.01
C ASP A 132 4.58 13.89 -6.72
N VAL A 133 4.86 13.62 -5.44
CA VAL A 133 6.17 13.12 -5.00
C VAL A 133 6.03 11.65 -4.65
N VAL A 134 6.74 10.78 -5.38
CA VAL A 134 6.66 9.34 -5.18
C VAL A 134 7.91 8.85 -4.47
N ALA A 135 7.71 8.20 -3.32
CA ALA A 135 8.77 7.43 -2.67
C ALA A 135 8.94 6.09 -3.36
N VAL A 136 10.09 5.88 -3.98
CA VAL A 136 10.44 4.64 -4.67
C VAL A 136 11.47 3.88 -3.83
N LEU A 137 11.10 2.70 -3.36
CA LEU A 137 12.04 1.78 -2.74
C LEU A 137 13.14 1.42 -3.75
N ALA A 138 14.39 1.73 -3.40
CA ALA A 138 15.57 1.54 -4.23
C ALA A 138 16.06 0.07 -4.23
N ARG A 139 15.15 -0.88 -4.01
CA ARG A 139 15.44 -2.31 -3.88
C ARG A 139 14.38 -3.16 -4.57
N ARG A 140 14.74 -4.37 -5.00
CA ARG A 140 13.81 -5.33 -5.62
C ARG A 140 13.00 -6.16 -4.61
N ALA A 141 13.38 -6.14 -3.33
CA ALA A 141 12.90 -7.07 -2.30
C ALA A 141 11.42 -6.89 -1.88
N THR A 142 10.90 -7.92 -1.21
CA THR A 142 9.50 -8.32 -0.98
C THR A 142 8.79 -7.67 0.22
N TRP A 143 9.29 -6.57 0.78
CA TRP A 143 8.57 -5.83 1.84
C TRP A 143 7.50 -4.87 1.30
N GLY A 144 6.88 -5.18 0.16
CA GLY A 144 6.04 -4.25 -0.59
C GLY A 144 4.99 -3.55 0.27
N LEU A 145 4.21 -4.31 1.06
CA LEU A 145 3.15 -3.71 1.88
C LEU A 145 3.70 -2.81 3.00
N SER A 146 4.71 -3.26 3.73
CA SER A 146 5.27 -2.49 4.85
C SER A 146 6.06 -1.28 4.36
N ALA A 147 6.80 -1.41 3.26
CA ALA A 147 7.55 -0.33 2.65
C ALA A 147 6.62 0.75 2.05
N ASP A 148 5.54 0.38 1.38
CA ASP A 148 4.59 1.32 0.78
C ASP A 148 3.84 2.13 1.86
N VAL A 149 3.41 1.47 2.93
CA VAL A 149 2.71 2.14 4.04
C VAL A 149 3.70 2.99 4.87
N LEU A 150 4.95 2.53 5.03
CA LEU A 150 6.02 3.31 5.67
C LEU A 150 6.31 4.59 4.89
N ALA A 151 6.41 4.48 3.56
CA ALA A 151 6.63 5.61 2.67
C ALA A 151 5.46 6.61 2.72
N LYS A 152 4.21 6.12 2.71
CA LYS A 152 3.04 6.97 2.90
C LYS A 152 3.11 7.72 4.24
N HIS A 153 3.39 6.99 5.31
CA HIS A 153 3.51 7.57 6.65
C HIS A 153 4.64 8.59 6.78
N PHE A 154 5.73 8.41 6.03
CA PHE A 154 6.81 9.41 5.95
C PHE A 154 6.32 10.73 5.36
N PHE A 155 5.50 10.72 4.31
CA PHE A 155 4.92 11.95 3.77
C PHE A 155 3.91 12.60 4.73
N ASP A 156 3.17 11.80 5.50
CA ASP A 156 2.20 12.31 6.48
C ASP A 156 2.88 12.94 7.72
N SER A 157 3.99 12.36 8.17
CA SER A 157 4.69 12.78 9.40
C SER A 157 5.89 13.70 9.17
N ALA A 158 6.43 13.72 7.94
CA ALA A 158 7.52 14.58 7.47
C ALA A 158 8.71 14.73 8.46
N PRO A 159 9.33 13.63 8.95
CA PRO A 159 10.47 13.71 9.84
C PRO A 159 11.71 14.28 9.12
N GLU A 160 12.54 15.04 9.82
CA GLU A 160 13.74 15.66 9.26
C GLU A 160 14.86 14.62 9.04
N PRO A 161 15.31 14.38 7.79
CA PRO A 161 16.41 13.48 7.51
C PRO A 161 17.76 14.13 7.87
N LYS A 162 18.64 13.38 8.52
CA LYS A 162 20.01 13.80 8.86
C LYS A 162 21.03 13.13 7.93
N PRO A 163 22.26 13.66 7.81
CA PRO A 163 23.33 12.96 7.12
C PRO A 163 23.52 11.55 7.67
N LEU A 164 23.77 10.59 6.78
CA LEU A 164 23.93 9.18 7.15
C LEU A 164 25.04 8.97 8.17
N THR A 165 26.09 9.80 8.15
CA THR A 165 27.20 9.77 9.13
C THR A 165 26.72 9.90 10.56
N ASP A 166 25.75 10.77 10.81
CA ASP A 166 25.31 11.14 12.15
C ASP A 166 24.40 10.04 12.72
N VAL A 167 23.58 9.44 11.86
CA VAL A 167 22.70 8.32 12.22
C VAL A 167 23.50 7.03 12.37
N ALA A 168 24.45 6.77 11.48
CA ALA A 168 25.29 5.58 11.55
C ALA A 168 26.19 5.56 12.80
N ALA A 169 26.60 6.74 13.30
CA ALA A 169 27.32 6.86 14.56
C ALA A 169 26.51 6.40 15.79
N GLN A 170 25.18 6.33 15.69
CA GLN A 170 24.31 5.83 16.77
C GLN A 170 24.30 4.30 16.87
N GLY A 171 24.86 3.59 15.88
CA GLY A 171 25.31 2.19 16.02
C GLY A 171 24.23 1.11 16.10
N THR A 172 22.96 1.39 15.77
CA THR A 172 21.83 0.53 16.16
C THR A 172 20.97 -0.02 15.02
N GLY A 173 21.49 -0.19 13.79
CA GLY A 173 20.69 -0.81 12.73
C GLY A 173 21.45 -1.30 11.49
N THR A 174 20.76 -2.12 10.71
CA THR A 174 21.27 -2.69 9.45
C THR A 174 20.87 -1.80 8.28
N PHE A 175 21.86 -1.21 7.59
CA PHE A 175 21.62 -0.39 6.40
C PHE A 175 21.63 -1.24 5.15
N LEU A 176 20.47 -1.31 4.48
CA LEU A 176 20.30 -2.16 3.30
C LEU A 176 20.81 -1.49 2.03
N ALA A 177 21.30 -2.31 1.10
CA ALA A 177 21.78 -1.82 -0.19
C ALA A 177 20.69 -1.30 -1.12
N ALA A 178 20.99 -0.17 -1.74
CA ALA A 178 20.25 0.33 -2.89
C ALA A 178 20.74 -0.41 -4.15
N GLU A 179 19.88 -1.27 -4.70
CA GLU A 179 20.12 -2.05 -5.92
C GLU A 179 19.68 -1.29 -7.18
N ILE A 180 18.87 -0.25 -7.01
CA ILE A 180 18.24 0.52 -8.07
C ILE A 180 18.94 1.87 -8.18
N THR A 181 19.30 2.26 -9.41
CA THR A 181 19.88 3.57 -9.72
C THR A 181 18.80 4.66 -9.73
N PRO A 182 19.14 5.94 -9.54
CA PRO A 182 18.17 7.03 -9.56
C PRO A 182 17.37 7.11 -10.87
N GLU A 183 17.97 6.78 -12.02
CA GLU A 183 17.29 6.76 -13.33
C GLU A 183 16.21 5.67 -13.40
N ARG A 184 16.51 4.49 -12.86
CA ARG A 184 15.52 3.41 -12.75
C ARG A 184 14.42 3.75 -11.75
N ALA A 185 14.75 4.46 -10.66
CA ALA A 185 13.76 4.93 -9.71
C ALA A 185 12.80 5.95 -10.36
N LYS A 186 13.31 6.89 -11.16
CA LYS A 186 12.50 7.81 -11.96
C LYS A 186 11.53 7.08 -12.90
N ALA A 187 12.00 6.06 -13.62
CA ALA A 187 11.14 5.26 -14.49
C ALA A 187 10.02 4.52 -13.71
N LYS A 188 10.36 3.97 -12.53
CA LYS A 188 9.39 3.31 -11.64
C LYS A 188 8.35 4.30 -11.08
N ALA A 189 8.77 5.52 -10.73
CA ALA A 189 7.88 6.59 -10.29
C ALA A 189 6.87 6.95 -11.38
N VAL A 190 7.31 7.21 -12.62
CA VAL A 190 6.41 7.50 -13.75
C VAL A 190 5.40 6.37 -13.95
N ARG A 191 5.86 5.11 -13.96
CA ARG A 191 4.96 3.94 -14.08
C ARG A 191 3.89 3.88 -12.98
N SER A 192 4.22 4.31 -11.77
CA SER A 192 3.26 4.35 -10.65
C SER A 192 2.26 5.51 -10.74
N LEU A 193 2.62 6.60 -11.42
CA LEU A 193 1.79 7.79 -11.59
C LEU A 193 0.83 7.70 -12.77
N ILE A 194 1.17 6.94 -13.82
CA ILE A 194 0.30 6.78 -15.01
C ILE A 194 -1.14 6.37 -14.62
N PRO A 195 -1.38 5.35 -13.77
CA PRO A 195 -2.75 5.01 -13.37
C PRO A 195 -3.49 6.15 -12.65
N ARG A 196 -2.78 6.93 -11.82
CA ARG A 196 -3.36 8.09 -11.12
C ARG A 196 -3.71 9.22 -12.10
N LEU A 197 -2.84 9.47 -13.07
CA LEU A 197 -3.07 10.44 -14.15
C LEU A 197 -4.29 10.04 -14.98
N LEU A 198 -4.38 8.76 -15.38
CA LEU A 198 -5.52 8.24 -16.14
C LEU A 198 -6.83 8.33 -15.37
N ALA A 199 -6.83 8.06 -14.06
CA ALA A 199 -8.00 8.24 -13.20
C ALA A 199 -8.42 9.72 -13.10
N ARG A 200 -7.45 10.63 -12.99
CA ARG A 200 -7.72 12.08 -12.97
C ARG A 200 -8.29 12.58 -14.30
N VAL A 201 -7.81 12.05 -15.42
CA VAL A 201 -8.36 12.32 -16.76
C VAL A 201 -9.80 11.82 -16.89
N GLU A 202 -10.13 10.63 -16.38
CA GLU A 202 -11.50 10.14 -16.36
C GLU A 202 -12.43 11.01 -15.52
N GLU A 203 -11.96 11.48 -14.38
CA GLU A 203 -12.71 12.39 -13.51
C GLU A 203 -12.98 13.73 -14.20
N ASP A 204 -11.96 14.37 -14.80
CA ASP A 204 -12.12 15.64 -15.54
C ASP A 204 -13.05 15.47 -16.75
N ALA A 205 -12.90 14.37 -17.51
CA ALA A 205 -13.77 14.05 -18.63
C ALA A 205 -15.23 13.88 -18.19
N ALA A 206 -15.47 13.19 -17.08
CA ALA A 206 -16.80 12.99 -16.52
C ALA A 206 -17.41 14.32 -16.02
N VAL A 207 -16.63 15.21 -15.41
CA VAL A 207 -17.10 16.55 -15.01
C VAL A 207 -17.49 17.38 -16.23
N ARG A 208 -16.60 17.51 -17.22
CA ARG A 208 -16.89 18.29 -18.44
C ARG A 208 -18.07 17.76 -19.23
N ALA A 209 -18.24 16.43 -19.30
CA ALA A 209 -19.37 15.83 -19.98
C ALA A 209 -20.71 16.16 -19.28
N ARG A 210 -20.73 16.17 -17.93
CA ARG A 210 -21.90 16.58 -17.15
C ARG A 210 -22.23 18.06 -17.32
N GLU A 211 -21.22 18.91 -17.35
CA GLU A 211 -21.36 20.34 -17.63
C GLU A 211 -21.91 20.61 -19.05
N ALA A 212 -21.38 19.92 -20.06
CA ALA A 212 -21.85 20.05 -21.44
C ALA A 212 -23.32 19.64 -21.64
N VAL A 213 -23.81 18.68 -20.85
CA VAL A 213 -25.23 18.27 -20.83
C VAL A 213 -26.09 19.20 -19.97
N GLY A 214 -25.48 19.98 -19.07
CA GLY A 214 -26.17 20.86 -18.11
C GLY A 214 -26.76 20.13 -16.91
N VAL A 215 -26.34 18.88 -16.64
CA VAL A 215 -26.88 18.05 -15.55
C VAL A 215 -25.74 17.50 -14.69
N LEU A 216 -25.46 18.18 -13.58
CA LEU A 216 -24.36 17.86 -12.65
C LEU A 216 -24.50 16.50 -11.95
N MET A 217 -25.73 16.05 -11.71
CA MET A 217 -26.05 14.78 -11.03
C MET A 217 -26.18 13.59 -11.99
N ALA A 218 -25.84 13.76 -13.27
CA ALA A 218 -25.91 12.69 -14.24
C ALA A 218 -24.82 11.63 -14.01
N THR A 219 -25.12 10.38 -14.31
CA THR A 219 -24.12 9.32 -14.32
C THR A 219 -23.31 9.44 -15.60
N ALA A 220 -21.99 9.58 -15.47
CA ALA A 220 -21.08 9.69 -16.61
C ALA A 220 -20.16 8.45 -16.66
N SER A 221 -20.05 7.84 -17.84
CA SER A 221 -19.18 6.70 -18.09
C SER A 221 -18.33 6.95 -19.34
N VAL A 222 -17.02 6.82 -19.21
CA VAL A 222 -16.08 6.99 -20.32
C VAL A 222 -16.05 5.69 -21.13
N GLN A 223 -16.42 5.75 -22.41
CA GLN A 223 -16.37 4.58 -23.30
C GLN A 223 -15.02 4.46 -24.01
N ASP A 224 -14.54 5.58 -24.55
CA ASP A 224 -13.28 5.64 -25.30
C ASP A 224 -12.52 6.90 -24.90
N LYS A 225 -11.20 6.78 -24.84
CA LYS A 225 -10.30 7.88 -24.51
C LYS A 225 -8.95 7.71 -25.19
N THR A 226 -8.46 8.80 -25.76
CA THR A 226 -7.08 8.96 -26.21
C THR A 226 -6.40 9.92 -25.27
N VAL A 227 -5.23 9.54 -24.75
CA VAL A 227 -4.48 10.33 -23.77
C VAL A 227 -3.02 10.40 -24.23
N ASP A 228 -2.58 11.60 -24.57
CA ASP A 228 -1.20 11.92 -24.88
C ASP A 228 -0.60 12.61 -23.66
N TYR A 229 0.47 12.06 -23.09
CA TYR A 229 1.09 12.61 -21.88
C TYR A 229 2.57 12.90 -22.08
N GLU A 230 3.04 13.93 -21.40
CA GLU A 230 4.42 14.35 -21.33
C GLU A 230 4.89 14.41 -19.87
N VAL A 231 6.18 14.15 -19.65
CA VAL A 231 6.83 14.28 -18.36
C VAL A 231 7.50 15.66 -18.31
N ALA A 232 6.83 16.64 -17.69
CA ALA A 232 7.31 18.01 -17.62
C ALA A 232 8.44 18.20 -16.60
N ARG A 233 8.42 17.47 -15.48
CA ARG A 233 9.47 17.50 -14.45
C ARG A 233 9.72 16.10 -13.91
N LEU A 234 10.99 15.74 -13.72
CA LEU A 234 11.38 14.44 -13.17
C LEU A 234 12.72 14.52 -12.42
N GLU A 235 12.64 14.90 -11.15
CA GLU A 235 13.80 15.09 -10.27
C GLU A 235 13.79 14.02 -9.18
N ALA A 236 14.94 13.40 -8.93
CA ALA A 236 15.09 12.44 -7.85
C ALA A 236 15.88 13.09 -6.72
N SER A 237 15.43 12.91 -5.49
CA SER A 237 16.17 13.32 -4.30
C SER A 237 17.47 12.54 -4.14
N ARG A 238 18.30 13.01 -3.21
CA ARG A 238 19.34 12.19 -2.58
C ARG A 238 18.74 10.90 -2.02
N LEU A 239 19.56 9.86 -1.92
CA LEU A 239 19.16 8.60 -1.31
C LEU A 239 18.82 8.82 0.16
N THR A 240 17.60 8.47 0.56
CA THR A 240 17.10 8.66 1.93
C THR A 240 16.75 7.32 2.54
N TYR A 241 17.34 7.04 3.70
CA TYR A 241 17.09 5.83 4.47
C TYR A 241 15.96 6.04 5.49
N LEU A 242 14.95 5.19 5.44
CA LEU A 242 13.84 5.18 6.39
C LEU A 242 13.99 4.02 7.38
N PRO A 243 14.00 4.26 8.71
CA PRO A 243 14.11 3.21 9.70
C PRO A 243 12.79 2.45 9.84
N LEU A 244 12.87 1.12 9.72
CA LEU A 244 11.80 0.18 9.93
C LEU A 244 12.22 -0.86 10.97
N TRP A 245 11.52 -0.88 12.08
CA TRP A 245 11.66 -1.93 13.07
C TRP A 245 10.79 -3.13 12.70
N VAL A 246 11.39 -4.30 12.67
CA VAL A 246 10.71 -5.58 12.49
C VAL A 246 10.73 -6.28 13.83
N MET A 247 9.58 -6.28 14.50
CA MET A 247 9.41 -6.97 15.77
C MET A 247 8.69 -8.29 15.53
N THR A 248 9.39 -9.39 15.76
CA THR A 248 8.80 -10.73 15.66
C THR A 248 8.15 -11.09 16.99
N TYR A 249 6.94 -11.64 16.94
CA TYR A 249 6.30 -12.24 18.10
C TYR A 249 5.87 -13.68 17.78
N LEU A 250 5.95 -14.52 18.81
CA LEU A 250 5.54 -15.92 18.75
C LEU A 250 4.15 -16.05 19.37
N PHE A 251 3.24 -16.69 18.64
CA PHE A 251 1.92 -17.06 19.12
C PHE A 251 1.57 -18.47 18.63
N ASN A 252 1.24 -19.38 19.56
CA ASN A 252 0.93 -20.79 19.26
C ASN A 252 1.94 -21.47 18.32
N GLY A 253 3.24 -21.25 18.54
CA GLY A 253 4.31 -21.83 17.72
C GLY A 253 4.50 -21.22 16.33
N SER A 254 3.74 -20.17 15.99
CA SER A 254 3.86 -19.44 14.72
C SER A 254 4.48 -18.06 14.92
N HIS A 255 5.34 -17.66 13.99
CA HIS A 255 5.97 -16.34 13.97
C HIS A 255 5.14 -15.34 13.18
N TYR A 256 4.96 -14.16 13.78
CA TYR A 256 4.26 -13.02 13.20
C TYR A 256 5.12 -11.78 13.35
N HIS A 257 4.93 -10.80 12.46
CA HIS A 257 5.74 -9.60 12.42
C HIS A 257 4.90 -8.34 12.61
N TYR A 258 5.38 -7.46 13.48
CA TYR A 258 4.99 -6.05 13.50
C TYR A 258 6.06 -5.23 12.80
N TYR A 259 5.64 -4.42 11.85
CA TYR A 259 6.46 -3.44 11.17
C TYR A 259 6.16 -2.07 11.77
N VAL A 260 7.16 -1.44 12.39
CA VAL A 260 7.01 -0.19 13.12
C VAL A 260 7.92 0.88 12.52
N ALA A 261 7.38 2.06 12.27
CA ALA A 261 8.15 3.21 11.80
C ALA A 261 9.11 3.66 12.89
N GLY A 262 10.38 3.85 12.53
CA GLY A 262 11.43 4.09 13.51
C GLY A 262 11.43 5.47 14.14
N TRP A 263 10.87 6.50 13.51
CA TRP A 263 10.95 7.88 14.02
C TRP A 263 9.88 8.24 15.06
N ASP A 264 8.69 7.65 14.97
CA ASP A 264 7.56 7.95 15.85
C ASP A 264 6.99 6.72 16.57
N GLY A 265 7.44 5.51 16.20
CA GLY A 265 6.98 4.26 16.78
C GLY A 265 5.58 3.85 16.33
N LYS A 266 5.05 4.41 15.24
CA LYS A 266 3.75 4.00 14.69
C LYS A 266 3.86 2.61 14.06
N VAL A 267 2.93 1.71 14.43
CA VAL A 267 2.80 0.41 13.78
C VAL A 267 2.23 0.62 12.39
N VAL A 268 3.03 0.31 11.37
CA VAL A 268 2.74 0.51 9.95
C VAL A 268 1.96 -0.69 9.39
N VAL A 269 2.40 -1.89 9.76
CA VAL A 269 1.73 -3.13 9.39
C VAL A 269 1.81 -4.09 10.58
N ALA A 270 0.68 -4.71 10.89
CA ALA A 270 0.57 -5.76 11.89
C ALA A 270 0.13 -7.06 11.22
N GLU A 271 0.97 -8.10 11.27
CA GLU A 271 0.53 -9.45 10.96
C GLU A 271 -0.13 -10.05 12.20
N GLU A 272 -1.35 -10.54 12.04
CA GLU A 272 -2.15 -11.14 13.11
C GLU A 272 -2.52 -12.60 12.80
N PRO A 273 -2.57 -13.46 13.82
CA PRO A 273 -3.09 -14.81 13.66
C PRO A 273 -4.55 -14.77 13.21
N ALA A 274 -4.86 -15.51 12.15
CA ALA A 274 -6.26 -15.79 11.81
C ALA A 274 -6.85 -16.73 12.87
N LEU A 275 -7.58 -16.16 13.84
CA LEU A 275 -8.19 -16.91 14.94
C LEU A 275 -9.24 -17.91 14.42
N ALA A 276 -9.40 -19.02 15.15
CA ALA A 276 -10.39 -20.05 14.84
C ALA A 276 -11.83 -19.49 14.81
N GLU A 277 -12.12 -18.51 15.66
CA GLU A 277 -13.41 -17.80 15.69
C GLU A 277 -13.71 -17.06 14.38
N HIS A 278 -12.71 -16.38 13.81
CA HIS A 278 -12.84 -15.68 12.53
C HIS A 278 -13.05 -16.66 11.37
N ARG A 279 -12.38 -17.82 11.43
CA ARG A 279 -12.60 -18.91 10.46
C ARG A 279 -13.98 -19.52 10.60
N ALA A 280 -14.44 -19.77 11.83
CA ALA A 280 -15.77 -20.29 12.11
C ALA A 280 -16.87 -19.31 11.69
N ALA A 281 -16.72 -18.02 11.95
CA ALA A 281 -17.63 -16.98 11.47
C ALA A 281 -17.67 -16.91 9.93
N SER A 282 -16.51 -17.04 9.28
CA SER A 282 -16.44 -17.10 7.80
C SER A 282 -17.12 -18.36 7.25
N LEU A 283 -16.95 -19.52 7.91
CA LEU A 283 -17.68 -20.76 7.56
C LEU A 283 -19.18 -20.57 7.71
N LEU A 284 -19.63 -20.10 8.87
CA LEU A 284 -21.05 -19.90 9.16
C LEU A 284 -21.66 -18.89 8.19
N GLY A 285 -20.95 -17.81 7.85
CA GLY A 285 -21.38 -16.86 6.84
C GLY A 285 -21.47 -17.47 5.44
N ALA A 286 -20.49 -18.29 5.04
CA ALA A 286 -20.51 -18.99 3.76
C ALA A 286 -21.63 -20.03 3.66
N VAL A 287 -21.89 -20.76 4.75
CA VAL A 287 -22.98 -21.73 4.88
C VAL A 287 -24.33 -21.03 4.90
N ALA A 288 -24.48 -19.91 5.61
CA ALA A 288 -25.70 -19.12 5.65
C ALA A 288 -26.01 -18.49 4.29
N ALA A 289 -25.01 -17.93 3.60
CA ALA A 289 -25.19 -17.35 2.26
C ALA A 289 -25.58 -18.41 1.22
N GLY A 290 -24.90 -19.56 1.21
CA GLY A 290 -25.22 -20.65 0.28
C GLY A 290 -26.52 -21.35 0.60
N GLY A 291 -26.77 -21.63 1.88
CA GLY A 291 -27.97 -22.31 2.36
C GLY A 291 -29.22 -21.46 2.23
N ALA A 292 -29.15 -20.16 2.52
CA ALA A 292 -30.29 -19.25 2.36
C ALA A 292 -30.62 -19.05 0.87
N LEU A 293 -29.64 -18.81 0.00
CA LEU A 293 -29.89 -18.60 -1.43
C LEU A 293 -30.30 -19.88 -2.16
N GLY A 294 -29.66 -21.01 -1.85
CA GLY A 294 -30.03 -22.31 -2.41
C GLY A 294 -31.38 -22.81 -1.89
N GLY A 295 -31.64 -22.66 -0.59
CA GLY A 295 -32.90 -23.08 0.05
C GLY A 295 -34.10 -22.21 -0.32
N LEU A 296 -33.95 -20.88 -0.33
CA LEU A 296 -35.01 -19.94 -0.75
C LEU A 296 -35.28 -20.04 -2.26
N GLY A 297 -34.23 -20.23 -3.08
CA GLY A 297 -34.38 -20.44 -4.52
C GLY A 297 -35.21 -21.67 -4.84
N PHE A 298 -34.93 -22.79 -4.16
CA PHE A 298 -35.69 -24.04 -4.32
C PHE A 298 -37.13 -23.92 -3.81
N ALA A 299 -37.35 -23.27 -2.67
CA ALA A 299 -38.68 -23.13 -2.08
C ALA A 299 -39.62 -22.19 -2.86
N LEU A 300 -39.09 -21.12 -3.45
CA LEU A 300 -39.89 -20.10 -4.14
C LEU A 300 -40.09 -20.37 -5.65
N TYR A 301 -39.18 -21.11 -6.28
CA TYR A 301 -39.15 -21.31 -7.74
C TYR A 301 -39.13 -22.79 -8.16
N HIS A 302 -39.78 -23.66 -7.38
CA HIS A 302 -39.90 -25.11 -7.61
C HIS A 302 -40.32 -25.51 -9.05
N THR A 303 -40.98 -24.62 -9.80
CA THR A 303 -41.59 -24.94 -11.10
C THR A 303 -40.68 -24.74 -12.32
N ASP A 304 -39.57 -23.99 -12.20
CA ASP A 304 -38.68 -23.71 -13.34
C ASP A 304 -37.25 -24.23 -13.09
N PHE A 305 -36.84 -25.20 -13.90
CA PHE A 305 -35.47 -25.78 -13.85
C PHE A 305 -34.38 -24.72 -14.04
N PHE A 306 -34.64 -23.73 -14.91
CA PHE A 306 -33.69 -22.68 -15.24
C PHE A 306 -33.43 -21.74 -14.06
N THR A 307 -34.47 -21.27 -13.38
CA THR A 307 -34.35 -20.36 -12.22
C THR A 307 -33.73 -21.06 -11.01
N SER A 308 -34.07 -22.33 -10.79
CA SER A 308 -33.44 -23.17 -9.75
C SER A 308 -31.94 -23.35 -10.00
N THR A 309 -31.53 -23.56 -11.25
CA THR A 309 -30.10 -23.70 -11.62
C THR A 309 -29.34 -22.39 -11.43
N VAL A 310 -29.95 -21.25 -11.79
CA VAL A 310 -29.37 -19.92 -11.56
C VAL A 310 -29.23 -19.63 -10.07
N ALA A 311 -30.22 -19.98 -9.24
CA ALA A 311 -30.17 -19.77 -7.80
C ALA A 311 -29.08 -20.63 -7.12
N LEU A 312 -28.93 -21.90 -7.53
CA LEU A 312 -27.89 -22.80 -7.02
C LEU A 312 -26.49 -22.33 -7.41
N THR A 313 -26.29 -21.91 -8.66
CA THR A 313 -25.00 -21.41 -9.13
C THR A 313 -24.64 -20.08 -8.47
N ALA A 314 -25.61 -19.16 -8.30
CA ALA A 314 -25.42 -17.94 -7.53
C ALA A 314 -25.06 -18.25 -6.06
N GLY A 315 -25.80 -19.17 -5.41
CA GLY A 315 -25.50 -19.61 -4.05
C GLY A 315 -24.10 -20.17 -3.89
N ALA A 316 -23.64 -21.01 -4.84
CA ALA A 316 -22.28 -21.54 -4.85
C ALA A 316 -21.21 -20.45 -5.02
N VAL A 317 -21.44 -19.49 -5.91
CA VAL A 317 -20.53 -18.35 -6.12
C VAL A 317 -20.48 -17.46 -4.87
N PHE A 318 -21.61 -17.16 -4.24
CA PHE A 318 -21.65 -16.37 -3.01
C PHE A 318 -20.99 -17.11 -1.83
N SER A 319 -21.20 -18.42 -1.68
CA SER A 319 -20.47 -19.23 -0.70
C SER A 319 -18.97 -19.23 -0.96
N TYR A 320 -18.53 -19.33 -2.22
CA TYR A 320 -17.12 -19.28 -2.58
C TYR A 320 -16.49 -17.91 -2.25
N LEU A 321 -17.19 -16.81 -2.57
CA LEU A 321 -16.74 -15.46 -2.24
C LEU A 321 -16.69 -15.23 -0.71
N ALA A 322 -17.69 -15.73 0.03
CA ALA A 322 -17.72 -15.66 1.50
C ALA A 322 -16.65 -16.55 2.16
N ALA A 323 -16.29 -17.69 1.54
CA ALA A 323 -15.25 -18.58 2.03
C ALA A 323 -13.83 -18.05 1.82
N GLY A 324 -13.63 -16.95 1.08
CA GLY A 324 -12.31 -16.37 0.80
C GLY A 324 -11.50 -15.99 2.05
N GLY A 325 -12.15 -15.76 3.19
CA GLY A 325 -11.50 -15.52 4.49
C GLY A 325 -11.01 -16.79 5.21
N LEU A 326 -11.53 -17.96 4.84
CA LEU A 326 -11.31 -19.22 5.55
C LEU A 326 -9.88 -19.74 5.45
N LEU A 327 -9.30 -19.64 4.25
CA LEU A 327 -8.00 -20.20 3.91
C LEU A 327 -6.83 -19.26 4.26
N ARG A 328 -7.11 -18.04 4.75
CA ARG A 328 -6.05 -17.11 5.14
C ARG A 328 -5.44 -17.56 6.47
N SER A 329 -4.14 -17.86 6.44
CA SER A 329 -3.35 -18.18 7.63
C SER A 329 -3.03 -16.93 8.46
N ARG A 330 -2.93 -15.76 7.82
CA ARG A 330 -2.58 -14.48 8.44
C ARG A 330 -3.55 -13.38 8.01
N ARG A 331 -3.91 -12.52 8.95
CA ARG A 331 -4.59 -11.24 8.70
C ARG A 331 -3.53 -10.14 8.74
N VAL A 332 -3.64 -9.16 7.86
CA VAL A 332 -2.70 -8.04 7.80
C VAL A 332 -3.49 -6.76 8.00
N GLU A 333 -3.24 -6.07 9.11
CA GLU A 333 -3.81 -4.75 9.38
C GLU A 333 -2.82 -3.65 8.99
N LYS A 334 -3.34 -2.57 8.40
CA LYS A 334 -2.61 -1.38 7.97
C LYS A 334 -2.95 -0.19 8.86
#